data_AF-A0A1Y5RHX9-F1
#
_entry.id   AF-A0A1Y5RHX9-F1
#
_cell.length_a   1.000
_cell.length_b   1.000
_cell.length_c   1.000
_cell.angle_alpha   90.00
_cell.angle_beta   90.00
_cell.angle_gamma   90.00
#
_symmetry.space_group_name_H-M   'P 1'
#
loop_
_entity.id
_entity.type
_entity.pdbx_description
1 polymer ?
#
loop_
_entity_poly.entity_id
_entity_poly.type
_entity_poly.pdbx_seq_one_letter_code
_entity_poly.pdbx_strand_id
1 'polypeptide(L)'
;MGDRTKGAPMPNDDMRLIQPSIARIFVVRRSIGQAFYERLFERQPTFRTMFPTDLRTQARTFDDMIALIVKKTGDPEAVTPVLLAIGRRYLTYGLRPQDLRVIGEVLMEVLCAQTPGGLSPDEAAAWERSFSRAAEVVKLTLADPVPVEG
;
A
#
# COMPACT_ATOMS: atom_id res chain seq x y z
N MET A 1 -5.99 34.98 17.70
CA MET A 1 -5.73 33.54 17.86
C MET A 1 -5.54 32.97 16.47
N GLY A 2 -4.31 32.63 16.10
CA GLY A 2 -3.88 32.49 14.70
C GLY A 2 -4.58 31.36 13.95
N ASP A 3 -5.11 31.72 12.79
CA ASP A 3 -5.49 30.84 11.70
C ASP A 3 -4.29 29.95 11.34
N ARG A 4 -4.30 28.69 11.80
CA ARG A 4 -3.40 27.68 11.27
C ARG A 4 -3.96 27.28 9.91
N THR A 5 -3.57 28.05 8.91
CA THR A 5 -3.59 27.65 7.51
C THR A 5 -3.12 26.21 7.41
N LYS A 6 -4.02 25.35 6.91
CA LYS A 6 -3.86 23.92 6.71
C LYS A 6 -2.81 23.69 5.61
N GLY A 7 -1.54 23.92 5.93
CA GLY A 7 -0.42 23.46 5.11
C GLY A 7 -0.53 21.94 5.02
N ALA A 8 -0.45 21.39 3.81
CA ALA A 8 -0.47 19.94 3.62
C ALA A 8 0.52 19.30 4.61
N PRO A 9 0.10 18.28 5.39
CA PRO A 9 0.98 17.65 6.36
C PRO A 9 2.24 17.17 5.65
N MET A 10 3.38 17.47 6.28
CA MET A 10 4.69 17.07 5.76
C MET A 10 4.83 15.55 5.88
N PRO A 11 5.64 14.89 5.04
CA PRO A 11 5.80 13.41 5.06
C PRO A 11 6.11 12.82 6.44
N ASN A 12 6.79 13.59 7.30
CA ASN A 12 7.10 13.19 8.68
C ASN A 12 5.87 13.18 9.60
N ASP A 13 4.86 14.00 9.33
CA ASP A 13 3.61 14.04 10.09
C ASP A 13 2.72 12.84 9.73
N ASP A 14 2.63 12.52 8.43
CA ASP A 14 1.94 11.33 7.93
C ASP A 14 2.53 10.04 8.53
N MET A 15 3.86 9.94 8.63
CA MET A 15 4.53 8.81 9.28
C MET A 15 4.07 8.61 10.73
N ARG A 16 3.89 9.70 11.49
CA ARG A 16 3.47 9.64 12.91
C ARG A 16 2.04 9.16 13.08
N LEU A 17 1.23 9.21 12.02
CA LEU A 17 -0.15 8.71 11.99
C LEU A 17 -0.20 7.26 11.50
N ILE A 18 0.57 6.94 10.46
CA ILE A 18 0.56 5.64 9.78
C ILE A 18 1.22 4.56 10.64
N GLN A 19 2.37 4.83 11.25
CA GLN A 19 3.11 3.86 12.05
C GLN A 19 2.30 3.30 13.25
N PRO A 20 1.69 4.14 14.12
CA PRO A 20 0.88 3.61 15.21
C PRO A 20 -0.41 2.96 14.70
N SER A 21 -1.00 3.46 13.60
CA SER A 21 -2.18 2.85 12.98
C SER A 21 -1.93 1.40 12.59
N ILE A 22 -0.86 1.13 11.84
CA ILE A 22 -0.58 -0.24 11.39
C ILE A 22 -0.14 -1.15 12.54
N ALA A 23 0.56 -0.60 13.54
CA ALA A 23 0.96 -1.36 14.71
C ALA A 23 -0.27 -1.96 15.41
N ARG A 24 -1.40 -1.25 15.45
CA ARG A 24 -2.67 -1.79 16.01
C ARG A 24 -3.14 -3.04 15.27
N ILE A 25 -2.95 -3.13 13.95
CA ILE A 25 -3.30 -4.30 13.14
C ILE A 25 -2.39 -5.49 13.49
N PHE A 26 -1.07 -5.26 13.53
CA PHE A 26 -0.10 -6.33 13.81
C PHE A 26 -0.17 -6.84 15.25
N VAL A 27 -0.50 -5.98 16.22
CA VAL A 27 -0.69 -6.36 17.62
C VAL A 27 -1.80 -7.40 17.78
N VAL A 28 -2.88 -7.28 17.00
CA VAL A 28 -3.98 -8.27 17.00
C VAL A 28 -3.75 -9.44 16.03
N ARG A 29 -2.53 -9.57 15.48
CA ARG A 29 -2.12 -10.60 14.50
C ARG A 29 -3.07 -10.76 13.31
N ARG A 30 -3.72 -9.68 12.89
CA ARG A 30 -4.53 -9.68 11.68
C ARG A 30 -3.61 -9.62 10.46
N SER A 31 -3.85 -10.50 9.48
CA SER A 31 -3.18 -10.42 8.19
C SER A 31 -3.88 -9.37 7.32
N ILE A 32 -3.12 -8.39 6.85
CA ILE A 32 -3.57 -7.41 5.86
C ILE A 32 -3.61 -8.10 4.50
N GLY A 33 -2.58 -8.89 4.18
CA GLY A 33 -2.46 -9.62 2.92
C GLY A 33 -3.63 -10.57 2.65
N GLN A 34 -4.07 -11.34 3.64
CA GLN A 34 -5.21 -12.25 3.45
C GLN A 34 -6.50 -11.49 3.15
N ALA A 35 -6.82 -10.47 3.96
CA ALA A 35 -8.00 -9.65 3.77
C ALA A 35 -7.94 -8.85 2.46
N PHE A 36 -6.73 -8.42 2.06
CA PHE A 36 -6.49 -7.74 0.79
C PHE A 36 -6.81 -8.64 -0.41
N TYR A 37 -6.27 -9.85 -0.47
CA TYR A 37 -6.54 -10.75 -1.59
C TYR A 37 -8.00 -11.19 -1.65
N GLU A 38 -8.64 -11.43 -0.50
CA GLU A 38 -10.07 -11.73 -0.44
C GLU A 38 -10.88 -10.60 -1.07
N ARG A 39 -10.68 -9.36 -0.61
CA ARG A 39 -11.38 -8.17 -1.12
C ARG A 39 -11.05 -7.84 -2.57
N LEU A 40 -9.79 -8.05 -2.99
CA LEU A 40 -9.36 -7.83 -4.37
C LEU A 40 -10.08 -8.77 -5.33
N PHE A 41 -10.24 -10.04 -4.96
CA PHE A 41 -10.92 -11.02 -5.81
C PHE A 41 -12.44 -10.86 -5.79
N GLU A 42 -13.02 -10.36 -4.70
CA GLU A 42 -14.42 -9.94 -4.69
C GLU A 42 -14.68 -8.79 -5.67
N ARG A 43 -13.80 -7.78 -5.69
CA ARG A 43 -13.92 -6.62 -6.58
C ARG A 43 -13.59 -6.95 -8.03
N GLN A 44 -12.55 -7.75 -8.25
CA GLN A 44 -12.03 -8.05 -9.57
C GLN A 44 -11.62 -9.53 -9.67
N PRO A 45 -12.59 -10.43 -9.92
CA PRO A 45 -12.39 -11.87 -9.89
C PRO A 45 -11.41 -12.36 -10.96
N THR A 46 -11.19 -11.58 -12.01
CA THR A 46 -10.18 -11.86 -13.05
C THR A 46 -8.76 -11.91 -12.51
N PHE A 47 -8.45 -11.28 -11.37
CA PHE A 47 -7.13 -11.42 -10.76
C PHE A 47 -6.89 -12.80 -10.18
N ARG A 48 -7.93 -13.50 -9.73
CA ARG A 48 -7.79 -14.78 -9.05
C ARG A 48 -7.04 -15.82 -9.89
N THR A 49 -7.18 -15.76 -11.21
CA THR A 49 -6.53 -16.69 -12.16
C THR A 49 -5.01 -16.48 -12.27
N MET A 50 -4.50 -15.32 -11.86
CA MET A 50 -3.08 -14.99 -11.87
C MET A 50 -2.34 -15.44 -10.61
N PHE A 51 -3.07 -15.85 -9.57
CA PHE A 51 -2.53 -16.25 -8.28
C PHE A 51 -2.69 -17.75 -8.01
N PRO A 52 -1.74 -18.37 -7.30
CA PRO A 52 -1.86 -19.77 -6.89
C PRO A 52 -3.06 -20.00 -5.96
N THR A 53 -3.46 -21.26 -5.79
CA THR A 53 -4.53 -21.62 -4.86
C THR A 53 -4.18 -21.33 -3.41
N ASP A 54 -2.92 -21.53 -3.03
CA ASP A 54 -2.43 -21.17 -1.71
C ASP A 54 -1.85 -19.76 -1.71
N LEU A 55 -2.48 -18.87 -0.96
CA LEU A 55 -2.07 -17.47 -0.84
C LEU A 55 -1.34 -17.19 0.46
N ARG A 56 -1.08 -18.18 1.33
CA ARG A 56 -0.51 -17.92 2.67
C ARG A 56 0.86 -17.28 2.58
N THR A 57 1.72 -17.81 1.71
CA THR A 57 3.06 -17.24 1.47
C THR A 57 2.98 -15.84 0.86
N GLN A 58 2.04 -15.63 -0.06
CA GLN A 58 1.84 -14.35 -0.74
C GLN A 58 1.29 -13.28 0.23
N ALA A 59 0.30 -13.64 1.05
CA ALA A 59 -0.28 -12.80 2.08
C ALA A 59 0.77 -12.39 3.12
N ARG A 60 1.60 -13.33 3.59
CA ARG A 60 2.70 -13.01 4.50
C ARG A 60 3.72 -12.06 3.86
N THR A 61 4.10 -12.34 2.62
CA THR A 61 5.01 -11.45 1.87
C THR A 61 4.44 -10.05 1.72
N PHE A 62 3.12 -9.96 1.49
CA PHE A 62 2.42 -8.67 1.41
C PHE A 62 2.44 -7.94 2.76
N ASP A 63 2.15 -8.64 3.86
CA ASP A 63 2.23 -8.08 5.22
C ASP A 63 3.65 -7.54 5.53
N ASP A 64 4.68 -8.33 5.24
CA ASP A 64 6.08 -7.94 5.41
C ASP A 64 6.46 -6.72 4.53
N MET A 65 5.98 -6.68 3.29
CA MET A 65 6.18 -5.54 2.38
C MET A 65 5.53 -4.26 2.91
N ILE A 66 4.27 -4.32 3.36
CA ILE A 66 3.60 -3.15 3.92
C ILE A 66 4.31 -2.68 5.20
N ALA A 67 4.70 -3.60 6.08
CA ALA A 67 5.46 -3.25 7.29
C ALA A 67 6.79 -2.57 6.95
N LEU A 68 7.51 -3.06 5.93
CA LEU A 68 8.75 -2.47 5.47
C LEU A 68 8.53 -1.07 4.90
N ILE A 69 7.52 -0.88 4.05
CA ILE A 69 7.18 0.42 3.46
C ILE A 69 6.85 1.42 4.58
N VAL A 70 6.00 1.06 5.53
CA VAL A 70 5.63 1.93 6.67
C VAL A 70 6.83 2.28 7.55
N LYS A 71 7.71 1.31 7.81
CA LYS A 71 8.95 1.53 8.55
C LYS A 71 9.88 2.51 7.83
N LYS A 72 9.84 2.51 6.50
CA LYS A 72 10.68 3.33 5.63
C LYS A 72 9.98 4.58 5.11
N THR A 73 8.71 4.84 5.44
CA THR A 73 7.96 6.03 4.96
C THR A 73 8.63 7.37 5.28
N GLY A 74 9.43 7.44 6.34
CA GLY A 74 10.26 8.62 6.65
C GLY A 74 11.54 8.76 5.80
N ASP A 75 11.85 7.77 4.96
CA ASP A 75 13.06 7.68 4.14
C ASP A 75 12.67 7.35 2.68
N PRO A 76 12.30 8.36 1.88
CA PRO A 76 11.80 8.14 0.52
C PRO A 76 12.86 7.51 -0.40
N GLU A 77 14.15 7.74 -0.16
CA GLU A 77 15.24 7.13 -0.92
C GLU A 77 15.31 5.62 -0.70
N ALA A 78 15.08 5.12 0.53
CA ALA A 78 15.00 3.70 0.81
C ALA A 78 13.70 3.02 0.32
N VAL A 79 12.58 3.75 0.28
CA VAL A 79 11.28 3.21 -0.18
C VAL A 79 11.21 3.07 -1.70
N THR A 80 11.79 4.02 -2.42
CA THR A 80 11.75 4.07 -3.88
C THR A 80 12.14 2.75 -4.55
N PRO A 81 13.31 2.11 -4.27
CA PRO A 81 13.67 0.86 -4.92
C PRO A 81 12.71 -0.30 -4.63
N VAL A 82 12.08 -0.33 -3.44
CA VAL A 82 11.06 -1.32 -3.08
C VAL A 82 9.81 -1.13 -3.94
N LEU A 83 9.35 0.12 -4.11
CA LEU A 83 8.21 0.45 -4.95
C LEU A 83 8.49 0.17 -6.43
N LEU A 84 9.71 0.43 -6.92
CA LEU A 84 10.10 0.11 -8.28
C LEU A 84 10.05 -1.41 -8.54
N ALA A 85 10.54 -2.21 -7.59
CA ALA A 85 10.48 -3.67 -7.68
C ALA A 85 9.03 -4.19 -7.68
N ILE A 86 8.15 -3.58 -6.89
CA ILE A 86 6.71 -3.86 -6.88
C ILE A 86 6.09 -3.55 -8.25
N GLY A 87 6.39 -2.38 -8.83
CA GLY A 87 5.89 -1.98 -10.14
C GLY A 87 6.33 -2.91 -11.28
N ARG A 88 7.59 -3.36 -11.26
CA ARG A 88 8.10 -4.37 -12.22
C ARG A 88 7.34 -5.69 -12.13
N ARG A 89 7.05 -6.18 -10.91
CA ARG A 89 6.23 -7.38 -10.72
C ARG A 89 4.82 -7.16 -11.23
N TYR A 90 4.25 -5.99 -11.01
CA TYR A 90 2.92 -5.65 -11.53
C TYR A 90 2.85 -5.67 -13.06
N LEU A 91 3.91 -5.26 -13.76
CA LEU A 91 4.01 -5.43 -15.21
C LEU A 91 4.01 -6.89 -15.64
N THR A 92 4.76 -7.75 -14.92
CA THR A 92 4.78 -9.20 -15.21
C THR A 92 3.39 -9.83 -15.07
N TYR A 93 2.54 -9.30 -14.19
CA TYR A 93 1.15 -9.75 -14.04
C TYR A 93 0.18 -9.12 -15.05
N GLY A 94 0.63 -8.22 -15.92
CA GLY A 94 -0.22 -7.56 -16.92
C GLY A 94 -1.19 -6.54 -16.32
N LEU A 95 -0.88 -5.99 -15.14
CA LEU A 95 -1.70 -4.97 -14.50
C LEU A 95 -1.67 -3.67 -15.30
N ARG A 96 -2.85 -3.08 -15.49
CA ARG A 96 -3.02 -1.78 -16.14
C ARG A 96 -2.99 -0.67 -15.08
N PRO A 97 -2.70 0.58 -15.46
CA PRO A 97 -2.79 1.72 -14.54
C PRO A 97 -4.16 1.87 -13.86
N GLN A 98 -5.23 1.40 -14.50
CA GLN A 98 -6.58 1.39 -13.94
C GLN A 98 -6.71 0.43 -12.75
N ASP A 99 -5.99 -0.70 -12.79
CA ASP A 99 -6.02 -1.70 -11.73
C ASP A 99 -5.30 -1.19 -10.46
N LEU A 100 -4.32 -0.28 -10.60
CA LEU A 100 -3.68 0.38 -9.45
C LEU A 100 -4.68 1.21 -8.62
N ARG A 101 -5.70 1.79 -9.26
CA ARG A 101 -6.76 2.52 -8.55
C ARG A 101 -7.57 1.56 -7.67
N VAL A 102 -8.04 0.45 -8.27
CA VAL A 102 -8.81 -0.59 -7.56
C VAL A 102 -8.00 -1.19 -6.42
N ILE A 103 -6.71 -1.48 -6.65
CA ILE A 103 -5.80 -1.98 -5.60
C ILE A 103 -5.69 -0.99 -4.44
N GLY A 104 -5.58 0.31 -4.73
CA GLY A 104 -5.53 1.35 -3.70
C GLY A 104 -6.82 1.44 -2.87
N GLU A 105 -7.97 1.43 -3.54
CA GLU A 105 -9.28 1.44 -2.87
C GLU A 105 -9.45 0.22 -1.96
N VAL A 106 -9.16 -0.98 -2.48
CA VAL A 106 -9.22 -2.23 -1.71
C VAL A 106 -8.28 -2.20 -0.50
N LEU A 107 -7.05 -1.69 -0.67
CA LEU A 107 -6.11 -1.61 0.43
C LEU A 107 -6.59 -0.66 1.54
N MET A 108 -7.18 0.48 1.19
CA MET A 108 -7.76 1.41 2.17
C MET A 108 -8.94 0.79 2.92
N GLU A 109 -9.84 0.10 2.21
CA GLU A 109 -10.95 -0.63 2.84
C GLU A 109 -10.43 -1.66 3.85
N VAL A 110 -9.41 -2.42 3.45
CA VAL A 110 -8.80 -3.46 4.29
C VAL A 110 -8.11 -2.86 5.50
N LEU A 111 -7.32 -1.78 5.33
CA LEU A 111 -6.65 -1.13 6.44
C LEU A 111 -7.65 -0.56 7.45
N CYS A 112 -8.74 0.04 6.99
CA CYS A 112 -9.81 0.52 7.86
C CYS A 112 -10.48 -0.63 8.62
N ALA A 113 -10.86 -1.70 7.92
CA ALA A 113 -11.56 -2.86 8.51
C ALA A 113 -10.66 -3.67 9.47
N GLN A 114 -9.36 -3.78 9.17
CA GLN A 114 -8.40 -4.54 9.96
C GLN A 114 -7.87 -3.76 11.16
N THR A 115 -7.98 -2.43 11.16
CA THR A 115 -7.59 -1.60 12.30
C THR A 115 -8.62 -1.71 13.43
N PRO A 116 -8.25 -2.19 14.63
CA PRO A 116 -9.13 -2.18 15.79
C PRO A 116 -9.59 -0.75 16.12
N GLY A 117 -10.92 -0.55 16.16
CA GLY A 117 -11.52 0.78 16.35
C GLY A 117 -11.55 1.66 15.10
N GLY A 118 -11.09 1.15 13.96
CA GLY A 118 -11.01 1.89 12.69
C GLY A 118 -9.85 2.88 12.63
N LEU A 119 -9.70 3.48 11.45
CA LEU A 119 -8.80 4.61 11.23
C LEU A 119 -9.52 5.92 11.53
N SER A 120 -8.85 6.81 12.24
CA SER A 120 -9.27 8.21 12.39
C SER A 120 -9.23 8.91 11.02
N PRO A 121 -10.01 9.99 10.81
CA PRO A 121 -9.99 10.70 9.53
C PRO A 121 -8.60 11.22 9.14
N ASP A 122 -7.78 11.60 10.12
CA ASP A 122 -6.41 12.05 9.90
C ASP A 122 -5.46 10.90 9.51
N GLU A 123 -5.62 9.73 10.14
CA GLU A 123 -4.89 8.51 9.81
C GLU A 123 -5.24 8.02 8.41
N ALA A 124 -6.53 7.97 8.07
CA ALA A 124 -6.99 7.61 6.73
C ALA A 124 -6.43 8.56 5.66
N ALA A 125 -6.49 9.87 5.90
CA ALA A 125 -5.95 10.84 4.96
C ALA A 125 -4.41 10.73 4.79
N ALA A 126 -3.68 10.40 5.86
CA ALA A 126 -2.23 10.15 5.79
C ALA A 126 -1.92 8.90 4.95
N TRP A 127 -2.69 7.84 5.16
CA TRP A 127 -2.61 6.61 4.36
C TRP A 127 -2.87 6.86 2.88
N GLU A 128 -3.93 7.61 2.54
CA GLU A 128 -4.26 7.95 1.15
C GLU A 128 -3.14 8.74 0.48
N ARG A 129 -2.58 9.76 1.16
CA ARG A 129 -1.44 10.55 0.64
C ARG A 129 -0.22 9.68 0.36
N SER A 130 0.15 8.85 1.34
CA SER A 130 1.30 7.96 1.23
C SER A 130 1.14 6.93 0.12
N PHE A 131 -0.06 6.34 0.01
CA PHE A 131 -0.38 5.39 -1.04
C PHE A 131 -0.39 6.06 -2.41
N SER A 132 -0.98 7.26 -2.54
CA SER A 132 -0.96 8.02 -3.78
C SER A 132 0.47 8.31 -4.23
N ARG A 133 1.36 8.70 -3.31
CA ARG A 133 2.78 8.94 -3.63
C ARG A 133 3.46 7.65 -4.09
N ALA A 134 3.21 6.54 -3.41
CA ALA A 134 3.75 5.24 -3.78
C ALA A 134 3.25 4.77 -5.16
N ALA A 135 1.97 4.96 -5.44
CA ALA A 135 1.35 4.63 -6.71
C ALA A 135 1.94 5.45 -7.87
N GLU A 136 2.29 6.72 -7.66
CA GLU A 136 2.99 7.52 -8.67
C GLU A 136 4.37 6.94 -9.00
N VAL A 137 5.15 6.54 -8.00
CA VAL A 137 6.46 5.87 -8.22
C VAL A 137 6.30 4.56 -8.99
N VAL A 138 5.29 3.77 -8.62
CA VAL A 138 4.95 2.53 -9.34
C VAL A 138 4.54 2.82 -10.78
N LYS A 139 3.70 3.84 -11.03
CA LYS A 139 3.29 4.24 -12.39
C LYS A 139 4.46 4.67 -13.25
N LEU A 140 5.47 5.33 -12.69
CA LEU A 140 6.69 5.69 -13.43
C LEU A 140 7.38 4.45 -14.00
N THR A 141 7.36 3.32 -13.29
CA THR A 141 7.87 2.04 -13.85
C THR A 141 7.00 1.44 -14.93
N LEU A 142 5.69 1.73 -14.93
CA LEU A 142 4.78 1.27 -15.98
C LEU A 142 4.95 2.11 -17.27
N ALA A 143 5.42 3.35 -17.14
CA ALA A 143 5.62 4.28 -18.25
C ALA A 143 7.01 4.15 -18.90
N ASP A 144 8.03 3.77 -18.14
CA ASP A 144 9.40 3.57 -18.63
C ASP A 144 9.92 2.19 -18.15
N PRO A 145 9.96 1.16 -19.02
CA PRO A 145 10.58 -0.10 -18.66
C PRO A 145 12.09 0.10 -18.59
N VAL A 146 12.59 0.48 -17.40
CA VAL A 146 14.04 0.53 -17.15
C VAL A 146 14.62 -0.84 -17.53
N PRO A 147 15.55 -0.91 -18.51
CA PRO A 147 16.16 -2.16 -18.90
C PRO A 147 16.78 -2.81 -17.67
N VAL A 148 16.45 -4.08 -17.45
CA VAL A 148 17.14 -4.91 -16.47
C VAL A 148 18.55 -5.13 -17.02
N GLU A 149 19.51 -4.33 -16.57
CA GLU A 149 20.92 -4.61 -16.80
C GLU A 149 21.20 -6.01 -16.24
N GLY A 150 21.61 -6.92 -17.13
CA GLY A 150 21.79 -8.35 -16.88
C GLY A 150 23.10 -8.71 -16.19
#